data_AF-A0A248W0C9-F1
#
_entry.id   AF-A0A248W0C9-F1
#
_cell.length_a   1.000
_cell.length_b   1.000
_cell.length_c   1.000
_cell.angle_alpha   90.00
_cell.angle_beta   90.00
_cell.angle_gamma   90.00
#
_symmetry.space_group_name_H-M   'P 1'
#
loop_
_entity.id
_entity.type
_entity.pdbx_description
1 polymer ?
#
loop_
_entity_poly.entity_id
_entity_poly.type
_entity_poly.pdbx_seq_one_letter_code
_entity_poly.pdbx_strand_id
1 'polypeptide(L)' 'MHRYQVFVRRGTRAPKYAVPWHWLASLIVSFLCPNGSYCRVVDSKTDSTLLEWERVGSAR' A
#
# COMPACT_ATOMS: atom_id res chain seq x y z
N MET A 1 -15.46 -4.74 -8.67
CA MET A 1 -15.21 -4.28 -7.28
C MET A 1 -13.76 -4.58 -6.94
N HIS A 2 -12.92 -3.55 -6.76
CA HIS A 2 -11.51 -3.73 -6.38
C HIS A 2 -11.40 -3.63 -4.85
N ARG A 3 -11.16 -4.78 -4.20
CA ARG A 3 -11.20 -4.93 -2.74
C ARG A 3 -9.94 -4.42 -2.03
N TYR A 4 -8.77 -4.59 -2.64
CA TYR A 4 -7.50 -4.19 -2.03
C TYR A 4 -6.97 -2.94 -2.71
N GLN A 5 -6.62 -1.95 -1.90
CA GLN A 5 -6.18 -0.64 -2.35
C GLN A 5 -4.76 -0.38 -1.87
N VAL A 6 -3.88 0.00 -2.79
CA VAL A 6 -2.47 0.29 -2.51
C VAL A 6 -2.23 1.80 -2.61
N PHE A 7 -1.81 2.37 -1.50
CA PHE A 7 -1.39 3.75 -1.35
C PHE A 7 0.12 3.80 -1.32
N VAL A 8 0.73 4.69 -2.08
CA VAL A 8 2.21 4.84 -2.16
C VAL A 8 2.68 6.20 -1.61
N ARG A 9 1.76 6.95 -1.02
CA ARG A 9 2.02 8.24 -0.41
C ARG A 9 1.15 8.36 0.83
N ARG A 10 1.73 8.90 1.89
CA ARG A 10 1.04 9.14 3.15
C ARG A 10 0.00 10.26 2.95
N GLY A 11 -1.20 10.06 3.50
CA GLY A 11 -2.28 11.06 3.47
C GLY A 11 -3.04 11.19 2.15
N THR A 12 -2.78 10.35 1.13
CA THR A 12 -3.60 10.38 -0.08
C THR A 12 -4.92 9.67 0.16
N ARG A 13 -6.03 10.31 -0.26
CA ARG A 13 -7.36 9.70 -0.22
C ARG A 13 -7.61 8.76 -1.40
N ALA A 14 -6.86 8.94 -2.49
CA ALA A 14 -6.93 8.09 -3.67
C ALA A 14 -5.85 7.00 -3.61
N PRO A 15 -6.21 5.71 -3.79
CA PRO A 15 -5.23 4.66 -3.97
C PRO A 15 -4.59 4.77 -5.36
N LYS A 16 -3.30 4.46 -5.46
CA LYS A 16 -2.61 4.43 -6.75
C LYS A 16 -2.95 3.17 -7.54
N TYR A 17 -3.18 2.06 -6.83
CA TYR A 17 -3.58 0.80 -7.42
C TYR A 17 -4.77 0.23 -6.65
N ALA A 18 -5.74 -0.33 -7.38
CA ALA A 18 -6.87 -1.04 -6.81
C ALA A 18 -6.93 -2.42 -7.45
N VAL A 19 -6.76 -3.46 -6.65
CA VAL A 19 -6.69 -4.84 -7.11
C VAL A 19 -7.70 -5.72 -6.37
N PRO A 20 -8.20 -6.80 -6.99
CA PRO A 20 -9.21 -7.63 -6.36
C PRO A 20 -8.62 -8.69 -5.42
N TRP A 21 -7.32 -8.97 -5.52
CA TRP A 21 -6.62 -10.01 -4.76
C TRP A 21 -5.52 -9.44 -3.83
N HIS A 22 -5.43 -9.98 -2.61
CA HIS A 22 -4.42 -9.57 -1.62
C HIS A 22 -2.99 -9.89 -2.05
N TRP A 23 -2.78 -11.04 -2.71
CA TRP A 23 -1.44 -11.47 -3.15
C TRP A 23 -0.88 -10.51 -4.20
N LEU A 24 -1.75 -10.02 -5.10
CA LEU A 24 -1.37 -9.02 -6.09
C LEU A 24 -1.02 -7.68 -5.44
N ALA A 25 -1.79 -7.25 -4.43
CA ALA A 25 -1.46 -6.05 -3.65
C ALA A 25 -0.09 -6.20 -2.95
N SER A 26 0.19 -7.40 -2.43
CA SER A 26 1.46 -7.72 -1.75
C SER A 26 2.65 -7.69 -2.72
N LEU A 27 2.47 -8.16 -3.95
CA LEU A 27 3.49 -8.04 -5.01
C LEU A 27 3.73 -6.58 -5.38
N ILE A 28 2.67 -5.79 -5.60
CA ILE A 28 2.78 -4.36 -5.93
C ILE A 28 3.58 -3.63 -4.85
N VAL A 29 3.27 -3.87 -3.57
CA VAL A 29 4.04 -3.34 -2.44
C VAL A 29 5.50 -3.80 -2.52
N SER A 30 5.75 -5.10 -2.67
CA SER A 30 7.12 -5.63 -2.71
C SER A 30 7.98 -5.02 -3.83
N PHE A 31 7.38 -4.66 -4.97
CA PHE A 31 8.09 -4.01 -6.09
C PHE A 31 8.18 -2.48 -5.96
N LEU A 32 7.16 -1.81 -5.40
CA LEU A 32 7.12 -0.35 -5.30
C LEU A 32 7.79 0.20 -4.02
N CYS A 33 7.68 -0.51 -2.89
CA CYS A 33 8.20 -0.04 -1.61
C CYS A 33 9.72 0.05 -1.51
N PRO A 34 10.55 -0.79 -2.16
CA PRO A 34 12.00 -0.62 -2.16
C PRO A 34 12.43 0.77 -2.66
N ASN A 35 11.63 1.38 -3.54
CA ASN A 35 11.89 2.70 -4.13
C ASN A 35 11.06 3.83 -3.50
N GLY A 36 10.00 3.50 -2.75
CA GLY A 36 9.11 4.47 -2.11
C GLY A 36 9.54 4.82 -0.68
N SER A 37 9.08 5.96 -0.18
CA SER A 37 9.19 6.29 1.25
C SER A 37 8.06 5.69 2.07
N TYR A 38 6.93 5.35 1.43
CA TYR A 38 5.73 4.88 2.11
C TYR A 38 4.86 4.02 1.19
N CYS A 39 4.28 2.96 1.75
CA CYS A 39 3.32 2.08 1.12
C CYS A 39 2.28 1.60 2.14
N ARG A 40 1.01 1.56 1.75
CA ARG A 40 -0.07 1.01 2.60
C ARG A 40 -1.05 0.23 1.76
N VAL A 41 -1.45 -0.94 2.24
CA VAL A 41 -2.51 -1.78 1.68
C VAL A 41 -3.70 -1.72 2.62
N VAL A 42 -4.86 -1.36 2.06
CA VAL A 42 -6.13 -1.30 2.78
C VAL A 42 -7.11 -2.25 2.10
N ASP A 43 -7.88 -2.99 2.89
CA ASP A 43 -9.07 -3.71 2.41
C ASP A 43 -10.26 -2.73 2.45
N SER A 44 -10.74 -2.32 1.28
CA SER A 44 -11.85 -1.37 1.14
C SER A 44 -13.19 -1.93 1.63
N LYS A 45 -13.31 -3.25 1.84
CA LYS A 45 -14.52 -3.87 2.36
C LYS A 45 -14.61 -3.76 3.89
N THR A 46 -13.47 -3.84 4.57
CA THR A 46 -13.39 -3.82 6.05
C THR A 46 -12.76 -2.54 6.57
N ASP A 47 -12.38 -1.62 5.67
CA ASP A 47 -11.60 -0.42 5.93
C ASP A 47 -10.34 -0.67 6.78
N SER A 48 -9.84 -1.90 6.74
CA SER A 48 -8.77 -2.37 7.59
C SER A 48 -7.44 -2.26 6.88
N THR A 49 -6.43 -1.75 7.58
CA THR A 49 -5.07 -1.71 7.05
C THR A 49 -4.43 -3.07 7.24
N LEU A 50 -4.13 -3.73 6.12
CA LEU A 50 -3.54 -5.06 6.12
C LEU A 50 -2.01 -5.00 6.21
N LEU A 51 -1.42 -3.98 5.59
CA LEU A 51 0.01 -3.78 5.57
C LEU A 51 0.29 -2.30 5.47
N GLU A 52 1.16 -1.79 6.33
CA GLU A 52 1.72 -0.46 6.22
C GLU A 52 3.23 -0.58 6.34
N TRP A 53 3.92 0.05 5.40
CA TRP A 53 5.36 0.08 5.34
C TRP A 53 5.80 1.52 5.10
N GLU A 54 6.70 2.02 5.93
CA GLU A 54 7.32 3.33 5.77
C GLU A 54 8.82 3.11 5.82
N ARG A 55 9.55 3.70 4.86
CA ARG A 55 11.00 3.74 4.92
C ARG A 55 11.35 4.68 6.06
N VAL A 56 11.72 4.13 7.21
CA VAL A 56 12.35 4.90 8.28
C VAL A 56 13.66 5.42 7.68
N GLY A 57 13.74 6.73 7.49
CA GLY A 57 14.97 7.37 7.03
C GLY A 57 16.11 6.89 7.92
N SER A 58 17.16 6.34 7.30
CA SER A 58 18.40 6.07 8.00
C SER A 58 18.83 7.40 8.63
N ALA A 59 18.73 7.49 9.96
CA ALA A 59 19.25 8.62 10.71
C ALA A 59 20.74 8.72 10.39
N ARG A 60 21.11 9.72 9.59
CA ARG A 60 22.47 10.22 9.45
C ARG A 60 22.47 11.67 9.86
#